data_AF-A0A535L4V6-F1
#
_entry.id   AF-A0A535L4V6-F1
#
_cell.length_a   1.000
_cell.length_b   1.000
_cell.length_c   1.000
_cell.angle_alpha   90.00
_cell.angle_beta   90.00
_cell.angle_gamma   90.00
#
_symmetry.space_group_name_H-M   'P 1'
#
loop_
_entity.id
_entity.type
_entity.pdbx_description
1 polymer ?
#
loop_
_entity_poly.entity_id
_entity_poly.type
_entity_poly.pdbx_seq_one_letter_code
_entity_poly.pdbx_strand_id
1 'polypeptide(L)'
;MSQITYRHTAYPSAWLAGACGFLYSVSFVIIARSAPSLGAGLAGFFLLTGAIFGASALLGLYERLKPGMGTYALWALVFGLAGALAAALHGGYDLAVAIHPPNQTINFPSPVDPRGLGTFGLTGISLLAFAYLMQRDHAFPRGLIGLGYVSGVLLILIYVSRLTILDAANLLVLAPAGVEGFIVNPAWYLWLGFALRRSA
;
A
#
# COMPACT_ATOMS: atom_id res chain seq x y z
N MET A 1 29.84 0.84 -2.43
CA MET A 1 29.22 -0.45 -2.81
C MET A 1 27.79 -0.65 -2.32
N SER A 2 27.28 0.07 -1.29
CA SER A 2 25.93 -0.16 -0.73
C SER A 2 24.76 0.35 -1.59
N GLN A 3 24.90 1.51 -2.24
CA GLN A 3 23.83 2.17 -3.00
C GLN A 3 23.42 1.41 -4.29
N ILE A 4 24.37 0.71 -4.93
CA ILE A 4 24.10 -0.05 -6.16
C ILE A 4 23.26 -1.30 -5.85
N THR A 5 23.63 -2.08 -4.84
CA THR A 5 22.90 -3.31 -4.45
C THR A 5 21.46 -3.03 -4.04
N TYR A 6 21.19 -1.92 -3.35
CA TYR A 6 19.84 -1.54 -2.91
C TYR A 6 18.90 -1.21 -4.08
N ARG A 7 19.44 -0.59 -5.15
CA ARG A 7 18.65 -0.28 -6.34
C ARG A 7 18.16 -1.53 -7.05
N HIS A 8 18.94 -2.61 -7.07
CA HIS A 8 18.55 -3.87 -7.72
C HIS A 8 17.36 -4.55 -7.05
N THR A 9 17.09 -4.29 -5.76
CA THR A 9 15.95 -4.87 -5.04
C THR A 9 14.74 -3.93 -5.01
N ALA A 10 14.93 -2.61 -5.02
CA ALA A 10 13.84 -1.66 -4.87
C ALA A 10 12.89 -1.56 -6.08
N TYR A 11 13.40 -1.45 -7.32
CA TYR A 11 12.52 -1.35 -8.49
C TYR A 11 11.69 -2.62 -8.78
N PRO A 12 12.22 -3.86 -8.68
CA PRO A 12 11.39 -5.03 -8.89
C PRO A 12 10.37 -5.16 -7.74
N SER A 13 10.74 -4.79 -6.52
CA SER A 13 9.79 -4.75 -5.40
C SER A 13 8.66 -3.76 -5.62
N ALA A 14 8.93 -2.59 -6.23
CA ALA A 14 7.87 -1.66 -6.60
C ALA A 14 6.89 -2.30 -7.60
N TRP A 15 7.39 -2.99 -8.63
CA TRP A 15 6.51 -3.69 -9.59
C TRP A 15 5.70 -4.80 -8.94
N LEU A 16 6.33 -5.61 -8.07
CA LEU A 16 5.65 -6.68 -7.34
C LEU A 16 4.59 -6.12 -6.37
N ALA A 17 4.87 -5.00 -5.70
CA ALA A 17 3.90 -4.32 -4.84
C ALA A 17 2.67 -3.86 -5.66
N GLY A 18 2.88 -3.25 -6.83
CA GLY A 18 1.79 -2.85 -7.70
C GLY A 18 0.96 -4.04 -8.22
N ALA A 19 1.61 -5.14 -8.59
CA ALA A 19 0.93 -6.37 -8.98
C ALA A 19 0.12 -6.98 -7.82
N CYS A 20 0.71 -7.05 -6.62
CA CYS A 20 0.01 -7.50 -5.41
C CYS A 20 -1.19 -6.61 -5.08
N GLY A 21 -1.08 -5.28 -5.17
CA GLY A 21 -2.20 -4.36 -4.93
C GLY A 21 -3.35 -4.54 -5.90
N PHE A 22 -3.06 -4.78 -7.18
CA PHE A 22 -4.07 -5.12 -8.18
C PHE A 22 -4.73 -6.46 -7.87
N LEU A 23 -3.94 -7.50 -7.59
CA LEU A 23 -4.43 -8.85 -7.30
C LEU A 23 -5.21 -8.92 -5.97
N TYR A 24 -4.84 -8.12 -4.98
CA TYR A 24 -5.61 -7.89 -3.77
C TYR A 24 -7.02 -7.40 -4.11
N SER A 25 -7.12 -6.37 -4.95
CA SER A 25 -8.40 -5.78 -5.35
C SER A 25 -9.26 -6.75 -6.17
N VAL A 26 -8.65 -7.50 -7.08
CA VAL A 26 -9.33 -8.60 -7.81
C VAL A 26 -9.87 -9.64 -6.83
N SER A 27 -9.06 -10.06 -5.85
CA SER A 27 -9.43 -11.08 -4.88
C SER A 27 -10.60 -10.64 -4.01
N PHE A 28 -10.53 -9.41 -3.48
CA PHE A 28 -11.52 -8.85 -2.57
C PHE A 28 -12.83 -8.45 -3.27
N VAL A 29 -12.76 -7.83 -4.45
CA VAL A 29 -13.95 -7.26 -5.10
C VAL A 29 -14.61 -8.25 -6.06
N ILE A 30 -13.83 -9.10 -6.73
CA ILE A 30 -14.32 -9.98 -7.80
C ILE A 30 -14.43 -11.41 -7.27
N ILE A 31 -13.31 -12.03 -6.86
CA ILE A 31 -13.28 -13.46 -6.49
C ILE A 31 -14.17 -13.73 -5.27
N ALA A 32 -14.14 -12.85 -4.27
CA ALA A 32 -14.94 -13.01 -3.05
C ALA A 32 -16.46 -13.06 -3.30
N ARG A 33 -16.95 -12.56 -4.45
CA ARG A 33 -18.39 -12.64 -4.79
C ARG A 33 -18.83 -14.05 -5.14
N SER A 34 -17.97 -14.82 -5.82
CA SER A 34 -18.28 -16.19 -6.27
C SER A 34 -17.67 -17.26 -5.37
N ALA A 35 -16.55 -16.96 -4.72
CA ALA A 35 -15.81 -17.86 -3.83
C ALA A 35 -15.30 -17.09 -2.61
N PRO A 36 -16.16 -16.84 -1.60
CA PRO A 36 -15.84 -15.96 -0.47
C PRO A 36 -14.57 -16.36 0.30
N SER A 37 -14.39 -17.65 0.59
CA SER A 37 -13.22 -18.15 1.32
C SER A 37 -11.92 -17.98 0.55
N LEU A 38 -11.92 -18.34 -0.74
CA LEU A 38 -10.77 -18.17 -1.62
C LEU A 38 -10.43 -16.70 -1.81
N GLY A 39 -11.43 -15.85 -2.05
CA GLY A 39 -11.25 -14.41 -2.20
C GLY A 39 -10.64 -13.76 -0.96
N ALA A 40 -11.13 -14.13 0.24
CA ALA A 40 -10.57 -13.65 1.51
C ALA A 40 -9.12 -14.11 1.71
N GLY A 41 -8.83 -15.40 1.47
CA GLY A 41 -7.48 -15.95 1.60
C GLY A 41 -6.49 -15.29 0.64
N LEU A 42 -6.86 -15.15 -0.65
CA LEU A 42 -6.00 -14.50 -1.64
C LEU A 42 -5.81 -13.00 -1.33
N ALA A 43 -6.85 -12.30 -0.90
CA ALA A 43 -6.74 -10.91 -0.47
C ALA A 43 -5.76 -10.79 0.71
N GLY A 44 -5.88 -11.60 1.76
CA GLY A 44 -4.94 -11.60 2.87
C GLY A 44 -3.50 -11.86 2.42
N PHE A 45 -3.28 -12.85 1.55
CA PHE A 45 -1.97 -13.17 1.00
C PHE A 45 -1.35 -12.03 0.19
N PHE A 46 -2.11 -11.41 -0.72
CA PHE A 46 -1.61 -10.32 -1.55
C PHE A 46 -1.40 -9.03 -0.76
N LEU A 47 -2.21 -8.77 0.27
CA LEU A 47 -1.99 -7.67 1.20
C LEU A 47 -0.67 -7.86 1.97
N LEU A 48 -0.45 -9.07 2.51
CA LEU A 48 0.77 -9.42 3.24
C LEU A 48 2.03 -9.26 2.38
N THR A 49 2.05 -9.94 1.23
CA THR A 49 3.22 -9.94 0.34
C THR A 49 3.44 -8.59 -0.31
N GLY A 50 2.36 -7.92 -0.74
CA GLY A 50 2.40 -6.57 -1.29
C GLY A 50 2.98 -5.55 -0.31
N ALA A 51 2.66 -5.66 0.98
CA ALA A 51 3.22 -4.79 2.01
C ALA A 51 4.74 -4.97 2.19
N ILE A 52 5.24 -6.21 2.14
CA ILE A 52 6.68 -6.51 2.22
C ILE A 52 7.42 -5.91 1.02
N PHE A 53 6.91 -6.11 -0.20
CA PHE A 53 7.49 -5.52 -1.40
C PHE A 53 7.39 -4.00 -1.40
N GLY A 54 6.26 -3.45 -0.94
CA GLY A 54 6.03 -2.02 -0.79
C GLY A 54 7.05 -1.38 0.15
N ALA A 55 7.33 -1.99 1.29
CA ALA A 55 8.36 -1.53 2.22
C ALA A 55 9.75 -1.43 1.56
N SER A 56 10.14 -2.47 0.80
CA SER A 56 11.41 -2.46 0.07
C SER A 56 11.46 -1.37 -1.01
N ALA A 57 10.36 -1.13 -1.72
CA ALA A 57 10.27 -0.04 -2.70
C ALA A 57 10.40 1.35 -2.05
N LEU A 58 9.74 1.57 -0.90
CA LEU A 58 9.81 2.84 -0.15
C LEU A 58 11.21 3.11 0.38
N LEU A 59 11.96 2.08 0.79
CA LEU A 59 13.35 2.23 1.16
C LEU A 59 14.21 2.70 -0.03
N GLY A 60 13.96 2.19 -1.23
CA GLY A 60 14.64 2.67 -2.44
C GLY A 60 14.31 4.12 -2.80
N LEU A 61 13.03 4.51 -2.62
CA LEU A 61 12.61 5.91 -2.78
C LEU A 61 13.26 6.83 -1.75
N TYR A 62 13.34 6.38 -0.49
CA TYR A 62 14.07 7.08 0.57
C TYR A 62 15.53 7.28 0.22
N GLU A 63 16.27 6.24 -0.16
CA GLU A 63 17.70 6.35 -0.49
C GLU A 63 17.95 7.31 -1.66
N ARG A 64 17.00 7.42 -2.60
CA ARG A 64 17.07 8.39 -3.69
C ARG A 64 16.86 9.84 -3.21
N LEU A 65 15.89 10.08 -2.33
CA LEU A 65 15.54 11.44 -1.88
C LEU A 65 16.41 11.93 -0.73
N LYS A 66 16.98 11.03 0.07
CA LYS A 66 17.77 11.32 1.28
C LYS A 66 18.89 12.36 1.05
N PRO A 67 19.70 12.30 -0.02
CA PRO A 67 20.80 13.26 -0.21
C PRO A 67 20.33 14.72 -0.30
N GLY A 68 19.13 14.97 -0.85
CA GLY A 68 18.59 16.32 -1.02
C GLY A 68 17.58 16.74 0.05
N MET A 69 16.97 15.79 0.77
CA MET A 69 15.83 16.05 1.66
C MET A 69 16.08 15.77 3.14
N GLY A 70 17.17 15.08 3.48
CA GLY A 70 17.55 14.81 4.86
C GLY A 70 16.46 14.10 5.69
N THR A 71 16.25 14.56 6.92
CA THR A 71 15.36 13.92 7.91
C THR A 71 13.90 13.86 7.50
N TYR A 72 13.43 14.72 6.59
CA TYR A 72 12.04 14.64 6.10
C TYR A 72 11.80 13.38 5.25
N ALA A 73 12.80 12.91 4.50
CA ALA A 73 12.69 11.65 3.78
C ALA A 73 12.62 10.46 4.76
N LEU A 74 13.35 10.54 5.88
CA LEU A 74 13.28 9.53 6.93
C LEU A 74 11.89 9.52 7.60
N TRP A 75 11.34 10.70 7.87
CA TRP A 75 9.99 10.83 8.43
C TRP A 75 8.94 10.16 7.51
N ALA A 76 8.97 10.46 6.21
CA ALA A 76 8.10 9.81 5.22
C ALA A 76 8.26 8.28 5.22
N LEU A 77 9.50 7.80 5.30
CA LEU A 77 9.82 6.38 5.36
C LEU A 77 9.28 5.72 6.64
N VAL A 78 9.41 6.34 7.81
CA VAL A 78 8.93 5.78 9.09
C VAL A 78 7.43 5.50 9.04
N PHE A 79 6.63 6.45 8.55
CA PHE A 79 5.19 6.23 8.34
C PHE A 79 4.92 5.12 7.33
N GLY A 80 5.73 5.05 6.26
CA GLY A 80 5.59 4.04 5.22
C GLY A 80 5.89 2.63 5.70
N LEU A 81 6.96 2.46 6.49
CA LEU A 81 7.33 1.18 7.09
C LEU A 81 6.34 0.76 8.18
N ALA A 82 5.83 1.71 8.98
CA ALA A 82 4.78 1.43 9.95
C ALA A 82 3.48 0.98 9.27
N GLY A 83 3.08 1.68 8.20
CA GLY A 83 1.91 1.30 7.40
C GLY A 83 2.08 -0.06 6.71
N ALA A 84 3.26 -0.33 6.15
CA ALA A 84 3.58 -1.63 5.57
C ALA A 84 3.60 -2.76 6.61
N LEU A 85 4.13 -2.53 7.81
CA LEU A 85 4.08 -3.52 8.89
C LEU A 85 2.62 -3.81 9.29
N ALA A 86 1.80 -2.77 9.46
CA ALA A 86 0.39 -2.95 9.77
C ALA A 86 -0.36 -3.71 8.68
N ALA A 87 -0.12 -3.39 7.40
CA ALA A 87 -0.69 -4.10 6.26
C ALA A 87 -0.23 -5.56 6.20
N ALA A 88 1.05 -5.83 6.50
CA ALA A 88 1.56 -7.19 6.59
C ALA A 88 0.83 -7.99 7.68
N LEU A 89 0.70 -7.42 8.88
CA LEU A 89 -0.01 -8.05 9.99
C LEU A 89 -1.51 -8.22 9.68
N HIS A 90 -2.14 -7.24 9.03
CA HIS A 90 -3.53 -7.30 8.59
C HIS A 90 -3.75 -8.44 7.59
N GLY A 91 -2.94 -8.50 6.53
CA GLY A 91 -3.04 -9.55 5.52
C GLY A 91 -2.73 -10.94 6.10
N GLY A 92 -1.74 -11.04 6.99
CA GLY A 92 -1.42 -12.27 7.71
C GLY A 92 -2.55 -12.73 8.62
N TYR A 93 -3.22 -11.81 9.31
CA TYR A 93 -4.39 -12.10 10.13
C TYR A 93 -5.55 -12.63 9.28
N ASP A 94 -5.89 -11.93 8.19
CA ASP A 94 -6.97 -12.34 7.29
C ASP A 94 -6.69 -13.70 6.64
N LEU A 95 -5.44 -13.93 6.22
CA LEU A 95 -5.00 -15.21 5.66
C LEU A 95 -5.10 -16.34 6.69
N ALA A 96 -4.68 -16.10 7.94
CA ALA A 96 -4.78 -17.09 9.00
C ALA A 96 -6.24 -17.48 9.29
N VAL A 97 -7.13 -16.49 9.38
CA VAL A 97 -8.57 -16.70 9.57
C VAL A 97 -9.20 -17.43 8.38
N ALA A 98 -8.78 -17.11 7.14
CA ALA A 98 -9.29 -17.80 5.95
C ALA A 98 -8.86 -19.27 5.87
N ILE A 99 -7.64 -19.61 6.30
CA ILE A 99 -7.12 -20.98 6.32
C ILE A 99 -7.73 -21.79 7.47
N HIS A 100 -7.84 -21.19 8.66
CA HIS A 100 -8.42 -21.82 9.86
C HIS A 100 -9.52 -20.94 10.44
N PRO A 101 -10.76 -21.02 9.92
CA PRO A 101 -11.86 -20.21 10.39
C PRO A 101 -12.18 -20.47 11.87
N PRO A 102 -12.42 -19.43 12.68
CA PRO A 102 -12.84 -19.62 14.06
C PRO A 102 -14.23 -20.26 14.12
N ASN A 103 -14.47 -21.07 15.17
CA ASN A 103 -15.76 -21.73 15.41
C ASN A 103 -16.90 -20.75 15.78
N GLN A 104 -16.60 -19.45 15.87
CA GLN A 104 -17.55 -18.38 16.17
C GLN A 104 -17.33 -17.20 15.22
N THR A 105 -18.41 -16.52 14.86
CA THR A 105 -18.34 -15.31 14.03
C THR A 105 -17.79 -14.14 14.85
N ILE A 106 -16.60 -13.67 14.50
CA ILE A 106 -15.96 -12.51 15.13
C ILE A 106 -16.23 -11.28 14.25
N ASN A 107 -16.97 -10.30 14.77
CA ASN A 107 -17.33 -9.06 14.04
C ASN A 107 -16.56 -7.82 14.55
N PHE A 108 -15.45 -8.03 15.26
CA PHE A 108 -14.59 -6.95 15.72
C PHE A 108 -13.62 -6.51 14.61
N PRO A 109 -13.16 -5.24 14.63
CA PRO A 109 -12.03 -4.83 13.80
C PRO A 109 -10.80 -5.70 14.08
N SER A 110 -9.91 -5.84 13.10
CA SER A 110 -8.60 -6.47 13.30
C SER A 110 -7.90 -5.87 14.53
N PRO A 111 -7.41 -6.70 15.47
CA PRO A 111 -6.75 -6.19 16.69
C PRO A 111 -5.36 -5.60 16.41
N VAL A 112 -4.75 -5.95 15.28
CA VAL A 112 -3.40 -5.48 14.88
C VAL A 112 -3.44 -4.28 13.95
N ASP A 113 -4.54 -4.10 13.23
CA ASP A 113 -4.74 -2.95 12.34
C ASP A 113 -6.22 -2.53 12.30
N PRO A 114 -6.71 -1.88 13.37
CA PRO A 114 -8.13 -1.57 13.51
C PRO A 114 -8.64 -0.69 12.37
N ARG A 115 -9.57 -1.24 11.57
CA ARG A 115 -10.17 -0.60 10.40
C ARG A 115 -9.16 -0.12 9.34
N GLY A 116 -7.92 -0.60 9.38
CA GLY A 116 -6.88 -0.19 8.45
C GLY A 116 -6.14 1.10 8.84
N LEU A 117 -6.08 1.46 10.12
CA LEU A 117 -5.35 2.66 10.58
C LEU A 117 -3.91 2.70 10.06
N GLY A 118 -3.17 1.61 10.19
CA GLY A 118 -1.82 1.51 9.68
C GLY A 118 -1.80 1.33 8.17
N THR A 119 -2.56 0.34 7.66
CA THR A 119 -2.60 0.01 6.23
C THR A 119 -2.94 1.20 5.35
N PHE A 120 -3.95 1.98 5.74
CA PHE A 120 -4.46 3.10 4.96
C PHE A 120 -4.01 4.44 5.54
N GLY A 121 -4.19 4.69 6.85
CA GLY A 121 -3.89 5.99 7.45
C GLY A 121 -2.39 6.32 7.41
N LEU A 122 -1.54 5.47 7.99
CA LEU A 122 -0.08 5.72 8.03
C LEU A 122 0.56 5.64 6.64
N THR A 123 0.14 4.67 5.81
CA THR A 123 0.59 4.60 4.41
C THR A 123 0.19 5.85 3.64
N GLY A 124 -1.05 6.35 3.82
CA GLY A 124 -1.52 7.57 3.17
C GLY A 124 -0.67 8.79 3.54
N ILE A 125 -0.36 8.97 4.82
CA ILE A 125 0.56 10.02 5.30
C ILE A 125 1.94 9.89 4.65
N SER A 126 2.47 8.67 4.58
CA SER A 126 3.76 8.39 3.93
C SER A 126 3.76 8.80 2.46
N LEU A 127 2.72 8.44 1.70
CA LEU A 127 2.64 8.75 0.27
C LEU A 127 2.45 10.24 0.01
N LEU A 128 1.67 10.96 0.83
CA LEU A 128 1.58 12.42 0.76
C LEU A 128 2.95 13.08 1.02
N ALA A 129 3.68 12.60 2.03
CA ALA A 129 5.00 13.11 2.36
C ALA A 129 6.00 12.82 1.23
N PHE A 130 6.03 11.59 0.70
CA PHE A 130 6.89 11.25 -0.43
C PHE A 130 6.54 12.04 -1.69
N ALA A 131 5.26 12.19 -2.04
CA ALA A 131 4.84 13.00 -3.18
C ALA A 131 5.32 14.46 -3.05
N TYR A 132 5.18 15.03 -1.84
CA TYR A 132 5.68 16.37 -1.52
C TYR A 132 7.20 16.51 -1.63
N LEU A 133 7.96 15.45 -1.32
CA LEU A 133 9.42 15.46 -1.47
C LEU A 133 9.83 15.22 -2.93
N MET A 134 9.15 14.33 -3.64
CA MET A 134 9.42 13.99 -5.05
C MET A 134 9.29 15.21 -5.96
N GLN A 135 8.37 16.14 -5.68
CA GLN A 135 8.22 17.36 -6.49
C GLN A 135 9.47 18.26 -6.51
N ARG A 136 10.40 18.07 -5.56
CA ARG A 136 11.65 18.83 -5.44
C ARG A 136 12.81 18.19 -6.22
N ASP A 137 12.62 16.99 -6.76
CA ASP A 137 13.57 16.31 -7.66
C ASP A 137 12.99 16.31 -9.08
N HIS A 138 13.61 17.11 -9.97
CA HIS A 138 13.19 17.27 -11.37
C HIS A 138 13.27 15.98 -12.20
N ALA A 139 13.98 14.96 -11.73
CA ALA A 139 14.04 13.66 -12.39
C ALA A 139 12.77 12.81 -12.17
N PHE A 140 11.85 13.21 -11.28
CA PHE A 140 10.55 12.55 -11.16
C PHE A 140 9.51 13.13 -12.13
N PRO A 141 8.77 12.27 -12.88
CA PRO A 141 7.66 12.72 -13.71
C PRO A 141 6.53 13.33 -12.87
N ARG A 142 5.95 14.45 -13.33
CA ARG A 142 4.83 15.13 -12.65
C ARG A 142 3.61 14.23 -12.43
N GLY A 143 3.31 13.34 -13.38
CA GLY A 143 2.19 12.40 -13.24
C GLY A 143 2.38 11.41 -12.10
N LEU A 144 3.61 10.92 -11.88
CA LEU A 144 3.93 10.02 -10.77
C LEU A 144 3.75 10.72 -9.42
N ILE A 145 4.16 11.98 -9.32
CA ILE A 145 3.95 12.81 -8.12
C ILE A 145 2.46 13.00 -7.86
N GLY A 146 1.69 13.35 -8.90
CA GLY A 146 0.24 13.50 -8.80
C GLY A 146 -0.46 12.22 -8.33
N LEU A 147 -0.09 11.06 -8.88
CA LEU A 147 -0.59 9.77 -8.42
C LEU A 147 -0.27 9.50 -6.95
N GLY A 148 0.91 9.91 -6.46
CA GLY A 148 1.27 9.79 -5.05
C GLY A 148 0.37 10.61 -4.13
N TYR A 149 0.05 11.85 -4.55
CA TYR A 149 -0.92 12.68 -3.82
C TYR A 149 -2.32 12.07 -3.83
N VAL A 150 -2.80 11.64 -5.00
CA VAL A 150 -4.12 11.02 -5.14
C VAL A 150 -4.22 9.76 -4.28
N SER A 151 -3.20 8.89 -4.33
CA SER A 151 -3.15 7.68 -3.51
C SER A 151 -3.16 8.01 -2.02
N GLY A 152 -2.33 8.95 -1.58
CA GLY A 152 -2.29 9.37 -0.18
C GLY A 152 -3.64 9.89 0.34
N VAL A 153 -4.34 10.71 -0.46
CA VAL A 153 -5.68 11.20 -0.13
C VAL A 153 -6.70 10.06 -0.10
N LEU A 154 -6.72 9.20 -1.13
CA LEU A 154 -7.66 8.08 -1.21
C LEU A 154 -7.50 7.13 -0.02
N LEU A 155 -6.26 6.79 0.37
CA LEU A 155 -6.00 5.94 1.52
C LEU A 155 -6.53 6.55 2.82
N ILE A 156 -6.32 7.86 3.05
CA ILE A 156 -6.87 8.53 4.23
C ILE A 156 -8.41 8.53 4.20
N LEU A 157 -9.02 8.77 3.04
CA LEU A 157 -10.48 8.68 2.89
C LEU A 157 -11.00 7.27 3.17
N ILE A 158 -10.33 6.23 2.65
CA ILE A 158 -10.67 4.82 2.92
C ILE A 158 -10.63 4.54 4.43
N TYR A 159 -9.57 5.00 5.13
CA TYR A 159 -9.49 4.82 6.57
C TYR A 159 -10.66 5.48 7.31
N VAL A 160 -10.93 6.76 7.04
CA VAL A 160 -12.00 7.52 7.70
C VAL A 160 -13.37 6.90 7.41
N SER A 161 -13.61 6.49 6.16
CA SER A 161 -14.85 5.81 5.78
C SER A 161 -14.98 4.45 6.47
N ARG A 162 -13.91 3.63 6.54
CA ARG A 162 -13.93 2.34 7.25
C ARG A 162 -14.07 2.48 8.76
N LEU A 163 -13.63 3.60 9.33
CA LEU A 163 -13.77 3.91 10.75
C LEU A 163 -15.21 4.29 11.11
N THR A 164 -15.91 4.97 10.22
CA THR A 164 -17.24 5.56 10.48
C THR A 164 -18.40 4.79 9.89
N ILE A 165 -18.18 4.04 8.80
CA ILE A 165 -19.18 3.26 8.07
C ILE A 165 -18.88 1.78 8.26
N LEU A 166 -19.79 1.08 8.93
CA LEU A 166 -19.62 -0.35 9.24
C LEU A 166 -19.82 -1.25 8.02
N ASP A 167 -20.74 -0.88 7.12
CA ASP A 167 -21.00 -1.62 5.90
C ASP A 167 -19.91 -1.37 4.85
N ALA A 168 -19.13 -2.41 4.57
CA ALA A 168 -18.06 -2.38 3.58
C ALA A 168 -18.56 -2.24 2.13
N ALA A 169 -19.81 -2.61 1.87
CA ALA A 169 -20.42 -2.50 0.54
C ALA A 169 -20.94 -1.08 0.24
N ASN A 170 -20.95 -0.19 1.25
CA ASN A 170 -21.33 1.19 1.05
C ASN A 170 -20.46 1.85 -0.03
N LEU A 171 -21.09 2.54 -0.98
CA LEU A 171 -20.39 3.13 -2.13
C LEU A 171 -19.31 4.14 -1.72
N LEU A 172 -19.48 4.85 -0.60
CA LEU A 172 -18.47 5.79 -0.08
C LEU A 172 -17.22 5.08 0.44
N VAL A 173 -17.30 3.79 0.77
CA VAL A 173 -16.16 2.93 1.12
C VAL A 173 -15.61 2.26 -0.13
N LEU A 174 -16.50 1.65 -0.92
CA LEU A 174 -16.13 0.80 -2.06
C LEU A 174 -15.54 1.59 -3.22
N ALA A 175 -16.06 2.79 -3.52
CA ALA A 175 -15.57 3.61 -4.63
C ALA A 175 -14.11 4.06 -4.44
N PRO A 176 -13.71 4.72 -3.33
CA PRO A 176 -12.30 5.09 -3.15
C PRO A 176 -11.40 3.87 -3.04
N ALA A 177 -11.85 2.79 -2.38
CA ALA A 177 -11.09 1.54 -2.31
C ALA A 177 -10.87 0.90 -3.70
N GLY A 178 -11.90 0.91 -4.54
CA GLY A 178 -11.82 0.39 -5.91
C GLY A 178 -10.90 1.23 -6.79
N VAL A 179 -11.02 2.56 -6.75
CA VAL A 179 -10.14 3.47 -7.52
C VAL A 179 -8.69 3.34 -7.07
N GLU A 180 -8.45 3.33 -5.76
CA GLU A 180 -7.11 3.15 -5.21
C GLU A 180 -6.54 1.78 -5.60
N GLY A 181 -7.27 0.71 -5.34
CA GLY A 181 -6.78 -0.66 -5.51
C GLY A 181 -6.62 -1.11 -6.96
N PHE A 182 -7.53 -0.74 -7.86
CA PHE A 182 -7.47 -1.18 -9.27
C PHE A 182 -6.63 -0.26 -10.16
N ILE A 183 -6.52 1.03 -9.82
CA ILE A 183 -5.99 2.03 -10.76
C ILE A 183 -4.80 2.75 -10.14
N VAL A 184 -5.01 3.49 -9.06
CA VAL A 184 -4.03 4.46 -8.57
C VAL A 184 -2.82 3.75 -7.97
N ASN A 185 -3.03 2.79 -7.06
CA ASN A 185 -1.96 2.06 -6.40
C ASN A 185 -1.10 1.25 -7.38
N PRO A 186 -1.68 0.42 -8.29
CA PRO A 186 -0.88 -0.30 -9.27
C PRO A 186 -0.15 0.65 -10.21
N ALA A 187 -0.80 1.71 -10.71
CA ALA A 187 -0.14 2.67 -11.60
C ALA A 187 1.03 3.39 -10.91
N TRP A 188 0.85 3.81 -9.66
CA TRP A 188 1.89 4.49 -8.89
C TRP A 188 3.10 3.58 -8.66
N TYR A 189 2.90 2.37 -8.15
CA TYR A 189 3.98 1.43 -7.87
C TYR A 189 4.69 0.93 -9.15
N LEU A 190 3.94 0.66 -10.22
CA LEU A 190 4.52 0.25 -11.50
C LEU A 190 5.41 1.36 -12.07
N TRP A 191 4.92 2.60 -12.08
CA TRP A 191 5.68 3.75 -12.57
C TRP A 191 6.85 4.10 -11.64
N LEU A 192 6.67 3.99 -10.32
CA LEU A 192 7.77 4.15 -9.37
C LEU A 192 8.90 3.17 -9.66
N GLY A 193 8.60 1.89 -9.96
CA GLY A 193 9.63 0.92 -10.33
C GLY A 193 10.45 1.37 -11.55
N PHE A 194 9.79 1.90 -12.59
CA PHE A 194 10.52 2.47 -13.74
C PHE A 194 11.35 3.70 -13.36
N ALA A 195 10.86 4.55 -12.45
CA ALA A 195 11.59 5.72 -11.97
C ALA A 195 12.82 5.33 -11.12
N LEU A 196 12.72 4.30 -10.29
CA LEU A 196 13.82 3.79 -9.45
C LEU A 196 14.86 2.99 -10.24
N ARG A 197 14.46 2.35 -11.34
CA ARG A 197 15.38 1.62 -12.24
C ARG A 197 16.34 2.57 -12.98
N ARG A 198 15.89 3.79 -13.32
CA ARG A 198 16.73 4.77 -14.02
C ARG A 198 17.79 5.32 -13.07
N SER A 199 19.03 5.38 -13.53
CA SER A 199 20.08 6.11 -12.81
C SER A 199 19.70 7.59 -12.74
N ALA A 200 19.73 8.15 -11.52
CA ALA A 200 19.80 9.60 -11.34
C ALA A 200 21.08 10.16 -11.98
#